data_AF-X1B6X9-F1
#
_entry.id   AF-X1B6X9-F1
#
_cell.length_a   1.000
_cell.length_b   1.000
_cell.length_c   1.000
_cell.angle_alpha   90.00
_cell.angle_beta   90.00
_cell.angle_gamma   90.00
#
_symmetry.space_group_name_H-M   'P 1'
#
loop_
_entity.id
_entity.type
_entity.pdbx_description
1 polymer ?
#
loop_
_entity_poly.entity_id
_entity_poly.type
_entity_poly.pdbx_seq_one_letter_code
_entity_poly.pdbx_strand_id
1 'polypeptide(L)'
;VSGVIFQPVALCGRISFEELMDLRYTTSDLKVAINKHTNNAINKFYPIATTAKMTRLLAWFDNMPEFGMTSHKDCGFATIIIVNDKDEWESLDDYFDSEGLIRWSNKVYDMVKNKEIPKPTGFLKGINLEDYGAIAGTIGKFIDEMTDLGYRQMMKAYYFAGGIKFVKHPEKVLTSKTYQSFARVIASPNLASAANFLHNKNLMISAMHFQDAYNFDLDRVCRCLVHYGVVDPEDNTKTLEIPFCAMNTLHRERIELANAIKGEEAKKAEVIQAEIKELLETVKE
;
A
#
# COMPACT_ATOMS: atom_id res chain seq x y z
N VAL A 1 -2.04 16.20 6.58
CA VAL A 1 -2.31 14.75 6.84
C VAL A 1 -2.63 14.10 5.50
N SER A 2 -1.97 13.00 5.14
CA SER A 2 -2.12 12.32 3.83
C SER A 2 -2.73 10.92 3.93
N GLY A 3 -2.92 10.41 5.14
CA GLY A 3 -3.67 9.19 5.38
C GLY A 3 -4.05 9.00 6.84
N VAL A 4 -5.06 8.16 7.07
CA VAL A 4 -5.48 7.64 8.37
C VAL A 4 -5.43 6.12 8.28
N ILE A 5 -4.69 5.50 9.20
CA ILE A 5 -4.53 4.04 9.27
C ILE A 5 -5.05 3.57 10.63
N PHE A 6 -6.16 2.83 10.61
CA PHE A 6 -6.74 2.24 11.80
C PHE A 6 -6.02 0.94 12.17
N GLN A 7 -5.72 0.78 13.45
CA GLN A 7 -5.16 -0.44 14.02
C GLN A 7 -6.04 -0.85 15.21
N PRO A 8 -7.00 -1.77 15.01
CA PRO A 8 -7.83 -2.26 16.10
C PRO A 8 -6.96 -3.03 17.10
N VAL A 9 -7.30 -2.92 18.38
CA VAL A 9 -6.63 -3.63 19.47
C VAL A 9 -6.97 -5.12 19.37
N ALA A 10 -5.95 -5.97 19.44
CA ALA A 10 -6.09 -7.42 19.48
C ALA A 10 -6.48 -7.89 20.90
N LEU A 11 -7.41 -8.82 21.01
CA LEU A 11 -7.83 -9.37 22.30
C LEU A 11 -6.88 -10.49 22.74
N CYS A 12 -6.16 -10.29 23.83
CA CYS A 12 -5.24 -11.28 24.39
C CYS A 12 -5.79 -11.84 25.71
N GLY A 13 -5.81 -13.17 25.87
CA GLY A 13 -6.25 -13.84 27.10
C GLY A 13 -7.53 -14.67 26.95
N ARG A 14 -7.98 -15.28 28.05
CA ARG A 14 -9.17 -16.13 28.08
C ARG A 14 -10.39 -15.33 28.52
N ILE A 15 -11.30 -15.09 27.59
CA ILE A 15 -12.61 -14.45 27.79
C ILE A 15 -13.73 -15.39 27.30
N SER A 16 -14.96 -15.21 27.81
CA SER A 16 -16.13 -15.96 27.31
C SER A 16 -16.43 -15.60 25.86
N PHE A 17 -17.16 -16.46 25.14
CA PHE A 17 -17.49 -16.18 23.74
C PHE A 17 -18.44 -14.98 23.62
N GLU A 18 -19.37 -14.85 24.56
CA GLU A 18 -20.33 -13.76 24.64
C GLU A 18 -19.61 -12.41 24.81
N GLU A 19 -18.74 -12.30 25.82
CA GLU A 19 -17.96 -11.07 26.05
C GLU A 19 -16.96 -10.80 24.91
N LEU A 20 -16.39 -11.85 24.31
CA LEU A 20 -15.56 -11.72 23.11
C LEU A 20 -16.33 -11.04 21.98
N MET A 21 -17.58 -11.46 21.73
CA MET A 21 -18.42 -10.89 20.68
C MET A 21 -18.84 -9.45 20.98
N ASP A 22 -19.06 -9.10 22.25
CA ASP A 22 -19.40 -7.73 22.67
C ASP A 22 -18.22 -6.75 22.52
N LEU A 23 -16.99 -7.22 22.69
CA LEU A 23 -15.78 -6.39 22.55
C LEU A 23 -15.24 -6.36 21.12
N ARG A 24 -15.54 -7.37 20.30
CA ARG A 24 -14.91 -7.57 19.00
C ARG A 24 -15.43 -6.55 17.99
N TYR A 25 -14.53 -5.69 17.57
CA TYR A 25 -14.73 -4.75 16.47
C TYR A 25 -13.90 -5.17 15.26
N THR A 26 -14.58 -5.61 14.19
CA THR A 26 -13.92 -6.18 13.01
C THR A 26 -13.60 -5.12 11.96
N THR A 27 -12.81 -5.50 10.95
CA THR A 27 -12.59 -4.65 9.77
C THR A 27 -13.88 -4.39 8.99
N SER A 28 -14.88 -5.27 9.08
CA SER A 28 -16.19 -5.04 8.47
C SER A 28 -16.96 -3.94 9.21
N ASP A 29 -16.97 -3.97 10.54
CA ASP A 29 -17.59 -2.93 11.37
C ASP A 29 -16.92 -1.57 11.12
N LEU A 30 -15.59 -1.58 11.01
CA LEU A 30 -14.81 -0.39 10.67
C LEU A 30 -15.21 0.20 9.32
N LYS A 31 -15.37 -0.63 8.27
CA LYS A 31 -15.80 -0.15 6.94
C LYS A 31 -17.17 0.51 7.01
N VAL A 32 -18.10 -0.05 7.77
CA VAL A 32 -19.44 0.53 7.98
C VAL A 32 -19.34 1.88 8.70
N ALA A 33 -18.53 1.97 9.76
CA ALA A 33 -18.36 3.21 10.52
C ALA A 33 -17.69 4.31 9.68
N ILE A 34 -16.64 3.97 8.92
CA ILE A 34 -15.99 4.88 7.98
C ILE A 34 -17.03 5.39 6.98
N ASN A 35 -17.79 4.49 6.34
CA ASN A 35 -18.79 4.89 5.35
C ASN A 35 -19.88 5.78 5.92
N LYS A 36 -20.35 5.49 7.14
CA LYS A 36 -21.30 6.36 7.83
C LYS A 36 -20.72 7.77 8.04
N HIS A 37 -19.45 7.88 8.41
CA HIS A 37 -18.78 9.17 8.61
C HIS A 37 -18.52 9.92 7.29
N THR A 38 -18.34 9.20 6.19
CA THR A 38 -18.07 9.77 4.87
C THR A 38 -19.32 9.93 4.01
N ASN A 39 -20.51 10.01 4.62
CA ASN A 39 -21.80 10.12 3.92
C ASN A 39 -22.02 9.04 2.84
N ASN A 40 -21.53 7.83 3.07
CA ASN A 40 -21.54 6.69 2.16
C ASN A 40 -20.79 6.91 0.85
N ALA A 41 -19.80 7.81 0.81
CA ALA A 41 -19.03 8.09 -0.39
C ALA A 41 -18.10 6.94 -0.81
N ILE A 42 -17.68 6.03 0.09
CA ILE A 42 -16.73 4.98 -0.26
C ILE A 42 -17.47 3.73 -0.76
N ASN A 43 -17.40 3.51 -2.06
CA ASN A 43 -18.02 2.35 -2.70
C ASN A 43 -17.20 1.06 -2.51
N LYS A 44 -15.87 1.17 -2.45
CA LYS A 44 -14.96 0.00 -2.41
C LYS A 44 -13.77 0.21 -1.48
N PHE A 45 -13.40 -0.87 -0.82
CA PHE A 45 -12.14 -1.03 -0.09
C PHE A 45 -11.34 -2.16 -0.72
N TYR A 46 -10.05 -1.93 -0.92
CA TYR A 46 -9.16 -2.87 -1.58
C TYR A 46 -8.25 -3.54 -0.55
N PRO A 47 -8.01 -4.86 -0.63
CA PRO A 47 -6.91 -5.46 0.10
C PRO A 47 -5.60 -4.70 -0.14
N ILE A 48 -4.76 -4.55 0.88
CA ILE A 48 -3.49 -3.84 0.74
C ILE A 48 -2.63 -4.42 -0.40
N ALA A 49 -2.72 -5.74 -0.60
CA ALA A 49 -1.98 -6.42 -1.66
C ALA A 49 -2.44 -6.12 -3.10
N THR A 50 -3.57 -5.42 -3.28
CA THR A 50 -4.10 -5.09 -4.61
C THR A 50 -3.10 -4.28 -5.45
N THR A 51 -2.29 -3.42 -4.82
CA THR A 51 -1.35 -2.52 -5.52
C THR A 51 0.06 -3.10 -5.69
N ALA A 52 0.32 -4.35 -5.29
CA ALA A 52 1.68 -4.91 -5.17
C ALA A 52 2.54 -4.79 -6.44
N LYS A 53 2.02 -5.18 -7.61
CA LYS A 53 2.75 -5.08 -8.88
C LYS A 53 2.78 -3.63 -9.39
N MET A 54 1.74 -2.84 -9.13
CA MET A 54 1.71 -1.42 -9.49
C MET A 54 2.82 -0.65 -8.77
N THR A 55 3.01 -0.83 -7.46
CA THR A 55 4.09 -0.13 -6.73
C THR A 55 5.48 -0.55 -7.21
N ARG A 56 5.67 -1.84 -7.53
CA ARG A 56 6.91 -2.33 -8.14
C ARG A 56 7.14 -1.72 -9.52
N LEU A 57 6.10 -1.58 -10.34
CA LEU A 57 6.19 -0.91 -11.64
C LEU A 57 6.58 0.56 -11.50
N LEU A 58 5.97 1.30 -10.56
CA LEU A 58 6.31 2.70 -10.32
C LEU A 58 7.75 2.87 -9.81
N ALA A 59 8.19 2.02 -8.89
CA ALA A 59 9.58 2.00 -8.41
C ALA A 59 10.56 1.65 -9.55
N TRP A 60 10.20 0.68 -10.39
CA TRP A 60 10.96 0.36 -11.58
C TRP A 60 10.96 1.52 -12.57
N PHE A 61 9.88 2.28 -12.75
CA PHE A 61 9.90 3.49 -13.57
C PHE A 61 10.91 4.53 -13.07
N ASP A 62 11.12 4.63 -11.77
CA ASP A 62 12.02 5.62 -11.16
C ASP A 62 13.44 5.13 -10.93
N ASN A 63 13.75 3.90 -11.34
CA ASN A 63 15.04 3.28 -11.05
C ASN A 63 15.34 3.18 -9.55
N MET A 64 14.29 2.96 -8.77
CA MET A 64 14.36 2.75 -7.34
C MET A 64 14.21 1.26 -7.00
N PRO A 65 14.72 0.81 -5.83
CA PRO A 65 14.45 -0.54 -5.34
C PRO A 65 12.95 -0.85 -5.35
N GLU A 66 12.59 -1.96 -5.98
CA GLU A 66 11.20 -2.39 -6.08
C GLU A 66 10.64 -2.74 -4.70
N PHE A 67 9.43 -2.28 -4.42
CA PHE A 67 8.69 -2.70 -3.23
C PHE A 67 7.25 -3.03 -3.61
N GLY A 68 6.67 -3.99 -2.90
CA GLY A 68 5.27 -4.36 -3.10
C GLY A 68 4.70 -4.96 -1.83
N MET A 69 3.52 -4.52 -1.46
CA MET A 69 2.81 -5.07 -0.31
C MET A 69 2.14 -6.36 -0.76
N THR A 70 2.61 -7.53 -0.31
CA THR A 70 2.07 -8.84 -0.71
C THR A 70 1.42 -9.58 0.45
N SER A 71 0.75 -8.85 1.34
CA SER A 71 0.11 -9.44 2.52
C SER A 71 -1.03 -10.37 2.13
N HIS A 72 -1.45 -11.22 3.07
CA HIS A 72 -2.76 -11.86 2.95
C HIS A 72 -3.88 -10.81 2.84
N LYS A 73 -4.96 -11.15 2.13
CA LYS A 73 -6.09 -10.24 1.84
C LYS A 73 -6.81 -9.75 3.09
N ASP A 74 -6.77 -10.54 4.17
CA ASP A 74 -7.43 -10.23 5.43
C ASP A 74 -6.53 -9.48 6.42
N CYS A 75 -5.25 -9.25 6.08
CA CYS A 75 -4.33 -8.46 6.91
C CYS A 75 -4.65 -6.96 6.90
N GLY A 76 -5.51 -6.51 5.99
CA GLY A 76 -5.92 -5.12 5.96
C GLY A 76 -6.51 -4.68 4.63
N PHE A 77 -7.03 -3.47 4.62
CA PHE A 77 -7.59 -2.84 3.43
C PHE A 77 -7.15 -1.38 3.34
N ALA A 78 -7.20 -0.82 2.13
CA ALA A 78 -7.00 0.60 1.88
C ALA A 78 -7.97 1.09 0.79
N THR A 79 -8.24 2.38 0.82
CA THR A 79 -8.90 3.14 -0.24
C THR A 79 -8.42 4.59 -0.19
N ILE A 80 -8.72 5.35 -1.23
CA ILE A 80 -8.45 6.80 -1.27
C ILE A 80 -9.79 7.50 -1.36
N ILE A 81 -9.99 8.48 -0.48
CA ILE A 81 -11.13 9.38 -0.51
C ILE A 81 -10.67 10.78 -0.91
N ILE A 82 -11.48 11.45 -1.72
CA ILE A 82 -11.21 12.78 -2.22
C ILE A 82 -12.09 13.76 -1.44
N VAL A 83 -11.49 14.87 -0.99
CA VAL A 83 -12.23 16.02 -0.48
C VAL A 83 -12.31 17.02 -1.62
N ASN A 84 -13.50 17.18 -2.20
CA ASN A 84 -13.68 18.05 -3.36
C ASN A 84 -13.60 19.55 -2.98
N ASP A 85 -13.73 20.44 -3.96
CA ASP A 85 -13.67 21.89 -3.72
C ASP A 85 -14.83 22.43 -2.86
N LYS A 86 -15.88 21.64 -2.63
CA LYS A 86 -17.02 21.92 -1.75
C LYS A 86 -16.89 21.26 -0.37
N ASP A 87 -15.73 20.67 -0.09
CA ASP A 87 -15.44 19.90 1.12
C ASP A 87 -16.38 18.68 1.33
N GLU A 88 -16.87 18.11 0.22
CA GLU A 88 -17.63 16.86 0.21
C GLU A 88 -16.70 15.67 -0.07
N TRP A 89 -17.09 14.50 0.46
CA TRP A 89 -16.38 13.24 0.27
C TRP A 89 -16.76 12.59 -1.07
N GLU A 90 -15.77 12.19 -1.85
CA GLU A 90 -15.95 11.47 -3.11
C GLU A 90 -15.04 10.24 -3.21
N SER A 91 -15.49 9.22 -3.92
CA SER A 91 -14.72 7.99 -4.10
C SER A 91 -13.64 8.16 -5.16
N LEU A 92 -12.48 7.51 -4.97
CA LEU A 92 -11.52 7.35 -6.08
C LEU A 92 -12.18 6.72 -7.32
N ASP A 93 -13.12 5.80 -7.11
CA ASP A 93 -13.82 5.13 -8.21
C ASP A 93 -14.75 6.05 -8.99
N ASP A 94 -15.09 7.25 -8.50
CA ASP A 94 -15.86 8.23 -9.28
C ASP A 94 -14.99 8.87 -10.38
N TYR A 95 -13.67 8.85 -10.17
CA TYR A 95 -12.66 9.43 -11.05
C TYR A 95 -11.97 8.37 -11.93
N PHE A 96 -11.83 7.14 -11.44
CA PHE A 96 -11.11 6.07 -12.14
C PHE A 96 -11.87 4.76 -12.17
N ASP A 97 -11.64 3.97 -13.22
CA ASP A 97 -11.72 2.51 -13.09
C ASP A 97 -10.45 2.00 -12.39
N SER A 98 -10.45 2.07 -11.05
CA SER A 98 -9.30 1.71 -10.22
C SER A 98 -8.84 0.28 -10.48
N GLU A 99 -9.78 -0.67 -10.58
CA GLU A 99 -9.46 -2.07 -10.85
C GLU A 99 -8.89 -2.29 -12.25
N GLY A 100 -9.45 -1.60 -13.26
CA GLY A 100 -8.92 -1.62 -14.62
C GLY A 100 -7.49 -1.11 -14.69
N LEU A 101 -7.22 0.01 -14.03
CA LEU A 101 -5.87 0.58 -13.94
C LEU A 101 -4.89 -0.35 -13.22
N ILE A 102 -5.32 -1.02 -12.15
CA ILE A 102 -4.50 -2.01 -11.45
C ILE A 102 -4.22 -3.22 -12.35
N ARG A 103 -5.23 -3.76 -13.02
CA ARG A 103 -5.05 -4.88 -13.98
C ARG A 103 -4.10 -4.50 -15.11
N TRP A 104 -4.19 -3.26 -15.59
CA TRP A 104 -3.27 -2.72 -16.59
C TRP A 104 -1.83 -2.61 -16.06
N SER A 105 -1.66 -2.04 -14.87
CA SER A 105 -0.36 -1.96 -14.19
C SER A 105 0.29 -3.33 -14.03
N ASN A 106 -0.50 -4.32 -13.60
CA ASN A 106 -0.03 -5.70 -13.44
C ASN A 106 0.46 -6.28 -14.76
N LYS A 107 -0.29 -6.08 -15.85
CA LYS A 107 0.09 -6.54 -17.19
C LYS A 107 1.40 -5.90 -17.65
N VAL A 108 1.53 -4.57 -17.50
CA VAL A 108 2.75 -3.86 -17.91
C VAL A 108 3.95 -4.29 -17.06
N TYR A 109 3.76 -4.50 -15.77
CA TYR A 109 4.81 -5.02 -14.89
C TYR A 109 5.28 -6.43 -15.29
N ASP A 110 4.37 -7.32 -15.66
CA ASP A 110 4.72 -8.66 -16.12
C ASP A 110 5.54 -8.59 -17.42
N MET A 111 5.19 -7.68 -18.33
CA MET A 111 5.99 -7.41 -19.53
C MET A 111 7.40 -6.92 -19.19
N VAL A 112 7.53 -5.98 -18.24
CA VAL A 112 8.84 -5.49 -17.76
C VAL A 112 9.68 -6.64 -17.21
N LYS A 113 9.10 -7.53 -16.41
CA LYS A 113 9.81 -8.68 -15.84
C LYS A 113 10.26 -9.69 -16.89
N ASN A 114 9.44 -9.89 -17.91
CA ASN A 114 9.75 -10.80 -19.02
C ASN A 114 10.58 -10.13 -20.13
N LYS A 115 10.95 -8.85 -19.97
CA LYS A 115 11.61 -8.02 -21.01
C LYS A 115 10.86 -8.04 -22.34
N GLU A 116 9.54 -8.07 -22.28
CA GLU A 116 8.68 -8.07 -23.45
C GLU A 116 8.63 -6.69 -24.09
N ILE A 117 8.51 -6.65 -25.42
CA ILE A 117 8.23 -5.42 -26.14
C ILE A 117 6.73 -5.22 -26.31
N PRO A 118 6.20 -4.02 -25.97
CA PRO A 118 4.82 -3.69 -26.20
C PRO A 118 4.51 -3.74 -27.69
N LYS A 119 3.66 -4.69 -28.07
CA LYS A 119 3.04 -4.68 -29.40
C LYS A 119 1.94 -3.62 -29.42
N PRO A 120 1.71 -2.95 -30.57
CA PRO A 120 0.50 -2.16 -30.76
C PRO A 120 -0.70 -3.07 -30.51
N THR A 121 -1.38 -2.88 -29.39
CA THR A 121 -2.59 -3.67 -29.12
C THR A 121 -3.70 -3.13 -30.00
N GLY A 122 -4.66 -3.97 -30.43
CA GLY A 122 -5.86 -3.48 -31.13
C GLY A 122 -6.67 -2.45 -30.33
N PHE A 123 -6.40 -2.34 -29.03
CA PHE A 123 -6.88 -1.34 -28.09
C PHE A 123 -6.22 0.05 -28.24
N LEU A 124 -5.09 0.16 -28.94
CA LEU A 124 -4.30 1.37 -29.18
C LEU A 124 -4.34 1.78 -30.66
N LYS A 125 -5.40 1.44 -31.40
CA LYS A 125 -5.56 1.65 -32.86
C LYS A 125 -5.34 3.08 -33.39
N GLY A 126 -5.15 4.08 -32.52
CA GLY A 126 -4.82 5.47 -32.87
C GLY A 126 -3.42 5.93 -32.44
N ILE A 127 -2.60 5.07 -31.82
CA ILE A 127 -1.22 5.38 -31.44
C ILE A 127 -0.31 4.51 -32.31
N ASN A 128 0.22 5.11 -33.37
CA ASN A 128 1.08 4.43 -34.31
C ASN A 128 2.49 4.30 -33.71
N LEU A 129 2.86 3.10 -33.23
CA LEU A 129 4.23 2.83 -32.75
C LEU A 129 5.27 2.87 -33.89
N GLU A 130 4.83 2.85 -35.15
CA GLU A 130 5.71 3.08 -36.31
C GLU A 130 6.28 4.51 -36.34
N ASP A 131 5.56 5.50 -35.79
CA ASP A 131 6.07 6.88 -35.63
C ASP A 131 7.16 6.97 -34.54
N TYR A 132 7.27 5.94 -33.69
CA TYR A 132 8.34 5.74 -32.72
C TYR A 132 9.38 4.69 -33.18
N GLY A 133 9.33 4.26 -34.45
CA GLY A 133 10.39 3.50 -35.12
C GLY A 133 10.38 1.97 -34.93
N ALA A 134 9.30 1.36 -34.40
CA ALA A 134 9.29 -0.08 -34.09
C ALA A 134 8.45 -0.92 -35.08
N ILE A 135 9.10 -1.55 -36.07
CA ILE A 135 8.48 -2.55 -36.97
C ILE A 135 8.77 -3.97 -36.47
N ALA A 136 7.73 -4.80 -36.40
CA ALA A 136 7.66 -6.14 -35.77
C ALA A 136 8.78 -7.16 -36.11
N GLY A 137 9.43 -7.05 -37.28
CA GLY A 137 10.51 -7.96 -37.71
C GLY A 137 11.92 -7.54 -37.27
N THR A 138 12.12 -6.27 -36.90
CA THR A 138 13.44 -5.69 -36.53
C THR A 138 13.65 -5.62 -35.01
N ILE A 139 12.63 -6.02 -34.25
CA ILE A 139 12.51 -5.84 -32.80
C ILE A 139 13.55 -6.65 -32.01
N GLY A 140 13.89 -7.87 -32.46
CA GLY A 140 14.85 -8.72 -31.75
C GLY A 140 16.25 -8.10 -31.66
N LYS A 141 16.73 -7.48 -32.75
CA LYS A 141 18.01 -6.76 -32.77
C LYS A 141 17.95 -5.41 -32.05
N PHE A 142 16.79 -4.74 -32.12
CA PHE A 142 16.57 -3.47 -31.44
C PHE A 142 16.64 -3.60 -29.90
N ILE A 143 16.22 -4.73 -29.32
CA ILE A 143 16.32 -4.99 -27.87
C ILE A 143 17.78 -5.08 -27.43
N ASP A 144 18.60 -5.84 -28.14
CA ASP A 144 20.00 -6.05 -27.79
C ASP A 144 20.83 -4.75 -27.89
N GLU A 145 20.38 -3.80 -28.72
CA GLU A 145 21.01 -2.48 -28.91
C GLU A 145 20.38 -1.37 -28.05
N MET A 146 19.23 -1.61 -27.41
CA MET A 146 18.52 -0.60 -26.64
C MET A 146 19.03 -0.52 -25.20
N THR A 147 19.44 0.69 -24.80
CA THR A 147 19.83 0.97 -23.41
C THR A 147 18.66 0.72 -22.45
N ASP A 148 18.97 0.35 -21.20
CA ASP A 148 17.98 0.19 -20.13
C ASP A 148 17.11 1.44 -19.92
N LEU A 149 17.68 2.63 -20.20
CA LEU A 149 16.96 3.89 -20.16
C LEU A 149 15.91 3.98 -21.29
N GLY A 150 16.28 3.58 -22.52
CA GLY A 150 15.39 3.57 -23.67
C GLY A 150 14.19 2.64 -23.47
N TYR A 151 14.44 1.40 -23.01
CA TYR A 151 13.38 0.44 -22.71
C TYR A 151 12.42 0.98 -21.65
N ARG A 152 12.94 1.61 -20.61
CA ARG A 152 12.14 2.21 -19.53
C ARG A 152 11.26 3.35 -20.01
N GLN A 153 11.77 4.25 -20.85
CA GLN A 153 10.97 5.34 -21.39
C GLN A 153 9.87 4.83 -22.33
N MET A 154 10.16 3.81 -23.15
CA MET A 154 9.16 3.15 -23.98
C MET A 154 8.05 2.53 -23.12
N MET A 155 8.41 1.80 -22.06
CA MET A 155 7.42 1.18 -21.17
C MET A 155 6.61 2.21 -20.38
N LYS A 156 7.20 3.36 -19.99
CA LYS A 156 6.47 4.50 -19.40
C LYS A 156 5.42 5.05 -20.37
N ALA A 157 5.82 5.31 -21.61
CA ALA A 157 4.92 5.82 -22.64
C ALA A 157 3.78 4.84 -22.94
N TYR A 158 4.10 3.55 -23.05
CA TYR A 158 3.11 2.49 -23.23
C TYR A 158 2.13 2.41 -22.05
N TYR A 159 2.63 2.43 -20.81
CA TYR A 159 1.79 2.45 -19.61
C TYR A 159 0.84 3.66 -19.59
N PHE A 160 1.35 4.86 -19.88
CA PHE A 160 0.56 6.08 -19.96
C PHE A 160 -0.55 5.97 -21.01
N ALA A 161 -0.19 5.58 -22.23
CA ALA A 161 -1.11 5.44 -23.35
C ALA A 161 -2.26 4.46 -23.05
N GLY A 162 -1.97 3.35 -22.37
CA GLY A 162 -3.01 2.40 -21.95
C GLY A 162 -3.76 2.82 -20.68
N GLY A 163 -3.15 3.65 -19.84
CA GLY A 163 -3.68 4.09 -18.54
C GLY A 163 -4.79 5.14 -18.66
N ILE A 164 -4.71 6.03 -19.65
CA ILE A 164 -5.64 7.16 -19.82
C ILE A 164 -7.11 6.73 -19.97
N LYS A 165 -7.37 5.55 -20.53
CA LYS A 165 -8.73 5.01 -20.71
C LYS A 165 -9.44 4.65 -19.41
N PHE A 166 -8.68 4.52 -18.31
CA PHE A 166 -9.25 4.25 -16.99
C PHE A 166 -9.58 5.53 -16.23
N VAL A 167 -9.29 6.71 -16.79
CA VAL A 167 -9.76 7.99 -16.28
C VAL A 167 -11.20 8.19 -16.75
N LYS A 168 -12.14 8.35 -15.81
CA LYS A 168 -13.52 8.70 -16.11
C LYS A 168 -13.60 10.20 -16.39
N HIS A 169 -14.50 10.64 -17.27
CA HIS A 169 -14.69 12.07 -17.57
C HIS A 169 -13.39 12.87 -17.88
N PRO A 170 -12.51 12.39 -18.77
CA PRO A 170 -11.24 13.06 -19.06
C PRO A 170 -11.41 14.51 -19.57
N GLU A 171 -12.57 14.85 -20.13
CA GLU A 171 -12.93 16.22 -20.51
C GLU A 171 -12.88 17.23 -19.35
N LYS A 172 -13.05 16.77 -18.10
CA LYS A 172 -12.99 17.62 -16.90
C LYS A 172 -11.58 18.00 -16.48
N VAL A 173 -10.53 17.43 -17.10
CA VAL A 173 -9.13 17.83 -16.82
C VAL A 173 -8.88 19.31 -17.11
N LEU A 174 -9.60 19.90 -18.08
CA LEU A 174 -9.43 21.32 -18.38
C LEU A 174 -10.12 22.24 -17.35
N THR A 175 -11.09 21.73 -16.59
CA THR A 175 -12.00 22.54 -15.76
C THR A 175 -11.93 22.23 -14.27
N SER A 176 -11.33 21.11 -13.85
CA SER A 176 -11.24 20.69 -12.44
C SER A 176 -9.78 20.46 -12.02
N LYS A 177 -9.37 21.13 -10.94
CA LYS A 177 -8.04 20.96 -10.33
C LYS A 177 -7.81 19.53 -9.85
N THR A 178 -8.84 18.88 -9.34
CA THR A 178 -8.83 17.48 -8.94
C THR A 178 -8.48 16.58 -10.14
N TYR A 179 -9.20 16.73 -11.26
CA TYR A 179 -8.90 16.00 -12.50
C TYR A 179 -7.51 16.31 -13.07
N GLN A 180 -7.00 17.54 -12.92
CA GLN A 180 -5.62 17.89 -13.31
C GLN A 180 -4.58 17.18 -12.46
N SER A 181 -4.77 17.13 -11.13
CA SER A 181 -3.87 16.40 -10.23
C SER A 181 -3.83 14.92 -10.59
N PHE A 182 -5.00 14.35 -10.87
CA PHE A 182 -5.18 12.98 -11.32
C PHE A 182 -4.51 12.67 -12.66
N ALA A 183 -4.69 13.53 -13.66
CA ALA A 183 -4.04 13.40 -14.96
C ALA A 183 -2.51 13.43 -14.83
N ARG A 184 -1.96 14.23 -13.90
CA ARG A 184 -0.50 14.27 -13.64
C ARG A 184 0.05 12.95 -13.08
N VAL A 185 -0.70 12.24 -12.24
CA VAL A 185 -0.29 10.91 -11.74
C VAL A 185 -0.17 9.92 -12.89
N ILE A 186 -1.11 9.96 -13.82
CA ILE A 186 -1.10 9.08 -14.99
C ILE A 186 0.02 9.50 -15.96
N ALA A 187 0.15 10.79 -16.26
CA ALA A 187 1.16 11.34 -17.18
C ALA A 187 2.60 11.21 -16.69
N SER A 188 2.80 11.17 -15.38
CA SER A 188 4.09 11.00 -14.74
C SER A 188 3.98 9.89 -13.70
N PRO A 189 3.97 8.62 -14.12
CA PRO A 189 3.76 7.47 -13.24
C PRO A 189 5.04 7.18 -12.45
N ASN A 190 5.30 8.04 -11.46
CA ASN A 190 6.46 7.99 -10.57
C ASN A 190 6.03 8.21 -9.12
N LEU A 191 6.93 7.90 -8.18
CA LEU A 191 6.69 8.00 -6.74
C LEU A 191 6.43 9.44 -6.29
N ALA A 192 7.10 10.42 -6.89
CA ALA A 192 6.92 11.83 -6.56
C ALA A 192 5.51 12.34 -6.92
N SER A 193 4.98 11.94 -8.08
CA SER A 193 3.63 12.27 -8.53
C SER A 193 2.57 11.60 -7.66
N ALA A 194 2.79 10.33 -7.27
CA ALA A 194 1.92 9.62 -6.33
C ALA A 194 1.91 10.28 -4.93
N ALA A 195 3.07 10.71 -4.43
CA ALA A 195 3.17 11.45 -3.17
C ALA A 195 2.44 12.79 -3.25
N ASN A 196 2.71 13.59 -4.29
CA ASN A 196 2.04 14.87 -4.52
C ASN A 196 0.52 14.72 -4.62
N PHE A 197 0.04 13.64 -5.19
CA PHE A 197 -1.39 13.33 -5.23
C PHE A 197 -1.97 13.19 -3.82
N LEU A 198 -1.34 12.44 -2.92
CA LEU A 198 -1.77 12.29 -1.52
C LEU A 198 -1.58 13.57 -0.66
N HIS A 199 -0.87 14.57 -1.16
CA HIS A 199 -0.72 15.86 -0.48
C HIS A 199 -1.80 16.89 -0.86
N ASN A 200 -2.63 16.61 -1.87
CA ASN A 200 -3.61 17.57 -2.40
C ASN A 200 -5.07 17.13 -2.18
N LYS A 201 -5.58 17.25 -0.95
CA LYS A 201 -6.97 16.90 -0.56
C LYS A 201 -7.41 15.45 -0.87
N ASN A 202 -6.46 14.55 -1.14
CA ASN A 202 -6.71 13.11 -1.30
C ASN A 202 -6.17 12.39 -0.07
N LEU A 203 -7.03 11.65 0.62
CA LEU A 203 -6.70 11.01 1.89
C LEU A 203 -6.76 9.50 1.73
N MET A 204 -5.67 8.82 2.06
CA MET A 204 -5.70 7.36 2.20
C MET A 204 -6.45 6.98 3.48
N ILE A 205 -7.49 6.17 3.37
CA ILE A 205 -8.16 5.54 4.51
C ILE A 205 -7.83 4.05 4.48
N SER A 206 -7.20 3.56 5.54
CA SER A 206 -6.68 2.19 5.60
C SER A 206 -6.87 1.57 6.98
N ALA A 207 -6.84 0.25 7.04
CA ALA A 207 -6.77 -0.48 8.29
C ALA A 207 -5.83 -1.68 8.15
N MET A 208 -5.02 -1.92 9.18
CA MET A 208 -4.31 -3.20 9.34
C MET A 208 -5.02 -4.02 10.39
N HIS A 209 -5.29 -5.28 10.09
CA HIS A 209 -5.93 -6.22 11.00
C HIS A 209 -4.88 -7.16 11.56
N PHE A 210 -4.58 -7.04 12.85
CA PHE A 210 -3.72 -7.98 13.56
C PHE A 210 -4.50 -9.21 14.00
N GLN A 211 -3.80 -10.33 14.11
CA GLN A 211 -4.41 -11.58 14.57
C GLN A 211 -4.34 -11.63 16.10
N ASP A 212 -5.37 -12.21 16.69
CA ASP A 212 -5.39 -12.61 18.08
C ASP A 212 -5.47 -14.14 18.21
N ALA A 213 -5.46 -14.65 19.44
CA ALA A 213 -5.53 -16.09 19.69
C ALA A 213 -6.82 -16.75 19.19
N TYR A 214 -7.88 -15.97 18.93
CA TYR A 214 -9.20 -16.46 18.52
C TYR A 214 -9.41 -16.47 17.00
N ASN A 215 -8.58 -15.76 16.22
CA ASN A 215 -8.67 -15.71 14.75
C ASN A 215 -7.33 -15.98 14.05
N PHE A 216 -6.44 -16.72 14.71
CA PHE A 216 -5.09 -16.95 14.26
C PHE A 216 -5.04 -17.86 13.02
N ASP A 217 -4.54 -17.33 11.90
CA ASP A 217 -4.41 -18.02 10.62
C ASP A 217 -2.94 -18.06 10.19
N LEU A 218 -2.46 -19.27 9.86
CA LEU A 218 -1.09 -19.52 9.43
C LEU A 218 -0.78 -18.95 8.03
N ASP A 219 -1.72 -18.92 7.08
CA ASP A 219 -1.47 -18.30 5.75
C ASP A 219 -1.27 -16.79 5.88
N ARG A 220 -1.94 -16.15 6.85
CA ARG A 220 -1.68 -14.74 7.22
C ARG A 220 -0.30 -14.55 7.81
N VAL A 221 0.17 -15.47 8.65
CA VAL A 221 1.53 -15.45 9.21
C VAL A 221 2.59 -15.62 8.13
N CYS A 222 2.42 -16.62 7.25
CA CYS A 222 3.35 -16.91 6.14
C CYS A 222 3.47 -15.76 5.13
N ARG A 223 2.49 -14.85 5.09
CA ARG A 223 2.45 -13.68 4.20
C ARG A 223 2.52 -12.37 4.98
N CYS A 224 3.12 -12.37 6.17
CA CYS A 224 3.22 -11.15 6.95
C CYS A 224 4.16 -10.14 6.26
N LEU A 225 3.86 -8.85 6.37
CA LEU A 225 4.72 -7.77 5.85
C LEU A 225 5.44 -7.02 6.97
N VAL A 226 5.18 -7.40 8.23
CA VAL A 226 5.75 -6.75 9.42
C VAL A 226 6.35 -7.84 10.27
N HIS A 227 7.66 -7.78 10.46
CA HIS A 227 8.40 -8.76 11.24
C HIS A 227 9.15 -8.05 12.37
N TYR A 228 9.29 -8.74 13.49
CA TYR A 228 10.28 -8.40 14.50
C TYR A 228 11.60 -9.05 14.13
N GLY A 229 12.68 -8.29 14.16
CA GLY A 229 14.02 -8.82 14.31
C GLY A 229 14.32 -8.92 15.80
N VAL A 230 14.52 -10.13 16.32
CA VAL A 230 14.86 -10.34 17.74
C VAL A 230 16.13 -11.16 17.83
N VAL A 231 17.05 -10.80 18.73
CA VAL A 231 18.26 -11.59 18.97
C VAL A 231 17.86 -13.00 19.40
N ASP A 232 18.47 -14.00 18.78
CA ASP A 232 18.22 -15.40 19.14
C ASP A 232 18.77 -15.65 20.55
N PRO A 233 17.93 -16.05 21.52
CA PRO A 233 18.36 -16.27 22.90
C PRO A 233 19.37 -17.41 23.04
N GLU A 234 19.43 -18.34 22.08
CA GLU A 234 20.38 -19.47 22.11
C GLU A 234 21.70 -19.13 21.40
N ASP A 235 21.69 -18.15 20.49
CA ASP A 235 22.85 -17.74 19.69
C ASP A 235 22.79 -16.24 19.39
N ASN A 236 23.43 -15.45 20.24
CA ASN A 236 23.42 -13.99 20.14
C ASN A 236 24.08 -13.41 18.87
N THR A 237 24.66 -14.25 18.00
CA THR A 237 25.16 -13.85 16.68
C THR A 237 24.07 -13.85 15.62
N LYS A 238 22.87 -14.36 15.94
CA LYS A 238 21.73 -14.48 15.02
C LYS A 238 20.57 -13.58 15.42
N THR A 239 19.75 -13.26 14.42
CA THR A 239 18.48 -12.55 14.57
C THR A 239 17.37 -13.44 14.03
N LEU A 240 16.38 -13.73 14.88
CA LEU A 240 15.13 -14.35 14.49
C LEU A 240 14.25 -13.32 13.79
N GLU A 241 13.78 -13.65 12.59
CA GLU A 241 12.74 -12.91 11.90
C GLU A 241 11.38 -13.55 12.23
N ILE A 242 10.54 -12.83 13.00
CA ILE A 242 9.28 -13.37 13.50
C ILE A 242 8.10 -12.49 13.03
N PRO A 243 7.10 -13.04 12.34
CA PRO A 243 5.91 -12.30 11.92
C PRO A 243 5.22 -11.61 13.10
N PHE A 244 4.75 -10.37 12.89
CA PHE A 244 4.23 -9.50 13.97
C PHE A 244 3.18 -10.19 14.84
N CYS A 245 2.20 -10.84 14.23
CA CYS A 245 1.11 -11.47 14.98
C CYS A 245 1.59 -12.73 15.71
N ALA A 246 2.49 -13.51 15.11
CA ALA A 246 3.08 -14.68 15.76
C ALA A 246 3.95 -14.30 16.95
N MET A 247 4.76 -13.23 16.82
CA MET A 247 5.53 -12.69 17.93
C MET A 247 4.60 -12.31 19.09
N ASN A 248 3.61 -11.45 18.84
CA ASN A 248 2.74 -10.92 19.89
C ASN A 248 1.79 -11.95 20.53
N THR A 249 1.42 -13.01 19.81
CA THR A 249 0.46 -14.00 20.31
C THR A 249 1.13 -15.23 20.93
N LEU A 250 2.29 -15.64 20.42
CA LEU A 250 2.88 -16.95 20.74
C LEU A 250 4.31 -16.88 21.28
N HIS A 251 5.14 -15.96 20.79
CA HIS A 251 6.59 -16.03 21.04
C HIS A 251 7.13 -14.96 21.97
N ARG A 252 6.41 -13.85 22.18
CA ARG A 252 6.92 -12.67 22.90
C ARG A 252 7.44 -13.01 24.29
N GLU A 253 6.58 -13.58 25.14
CA GLU A 253 6.91 -13.81 26.54
C GLU A 253 8.17 -14.68 26.71
N ARG A 254 8.22 -15.84 26.04
CA ARG A 254 9.38 -16.74 26.15
C ARG A 254 10.69 -16.10 25.66
N ILE A 255 10.63 -15.31 24.58
CA ILE A 255 11.82 -14.71 23.96
C ILE A 255 12.30 -13.53 24.80
N GLU A 256 11.39 -12.68 25.28
CA GLU A 256 11.73 -11.55 26.16
C GLU A 256 12.31 -12.03 27.49
N LEU A 257 11.74 -13.08 28.09
CA LEU A 257 12.29 -13.69 29.31
C LEU A 257 13.68 -14.27 29.10
N ALA A 258 13.91 -14.96 27.98
CA ALA A 258 15.22 -15.56 27.68
C ALA A 258 16.30 -14.50 27.39
N ASN A 259 15.91 -13.36 26.83
CA ASN A 259 16.81 -12.24 26.54
C ASN A 259 16.87 -11.20 27.68
N ALA A 260 16.19 -11.41 28.79
CA ALA A 260 16.16 -10.47 29.91
C ALA A 260 17.56 -10.28 30.52
N ILE A 261 17.93 -9.03 30.80
CA ILE A 261 19.20 -8.72 31.47
C ILE A 261 19.08 -9.12 32.94
N LYS A 262 19.93 -10.04 33.38
CA LYS A 262 19.90 -10.57 34.74
C LYS A 262 20.17 -9.46 35.75
N GLY A 263 19.29 -9.33 36.74
CA GLY A 263 19.42 -8.36 37.82
C GLY A 263 18.94 -6.95 37.46
N GLU A 264 18.43 -6.75 36.24
CA GLU A 264 17.79 -5.50 35.84
C GLU A 264 16.27 -5.67 35.76
N GLU A 265 15.53 -4.63 36.13
CA GLU A 265 14.09 -4.55 35.97
C GLU A 265 13.75 -3.35 35.08
N ALA A 266 12.75 -3.51 34.22
CA ALA A 266 12.24 -2.39 33.45
C ALA A 266 11.68 -1.31 34.39
N LYS A 267 11.91 -0.03 34.07
CA LYS A 267 11.26 1.07 34.77
C LYS A 267 9.74 0.88 34.73
N LYS A 268 9.07 1.14 35.84
CA LYS A 268 7.62 1.09 35.90
C LYS A 268 7.00 2.17 35.01
N ALA A 269 5.82 1.88 34.46
CA ALA A 269 5.14 2.78 33.54
C ALA A 269 4.93 4.18 34.13
N GLU A 270 4.63 4.28 35.43
CA GLU A 270 4.41 5.56 36.10
C GLU A 270 5.65 6.45 36.11
N VAL A 271 6.84 5.84 36.28
CA VAL A 271 8.12 6.55 36.24
C VAL A 271 8.39 7.06 34.84
N ILE A 272 8.19 6.23 33.82
CA ILE A 272 8.37 6.61 32.41
C ILE A 272 7.40 7.74 32.04
N GLN A 273 6.13 7.67 32.45
CA GLN A 273 5.13 8.70 32.17
C GLN A 273 5.46 10.04 32.84
N ALA A 274 6.00 10.01 34.07
CA ALA A 274 6.46 11.21 34.75
C ALA A 274 7.64 11.86 34.01
N GLU A 275 8.64 11.07 33.60
CA GLU A 275 9.79 11.54 32.81
C GLU A 275 9.35 12.16 31.48
N ILE A 276 8.41 11.53 30.77
CA ILE A 276 7.85 12.08 29.51
C ILE A 276 7.19 13.43 29.77
N LYS A 277 6.40 13.56 30.84
CA LYS A 277 5.72 14.82 31.15
C LYS A 277 6.70 15.95 31.43
N GLU A 278 7.75 15.69 32.19
CA GLU A 278 8.82 16.66 32.47
C GLU A 278 9.53 17.07 31.19
N LEU A 279 9.88 16.11 30.31
CA LEU A 279 10.48 16.41 29.01
C LEU A 279 9.54 17.21 28.10
N LEU A 280 8.23 16.96 28.12
CA LEU A 280 7.28 17.75 27.35
C LEU A 280 7.15 19.19 27.85
N GLU A 281 7.42 19.44 29.13
CA GLU A 281 7.47 20.79 29.69
C GLU A 281 8.69 21.56 29.18
N THR A 282 9.81 20.89 28.88
CA THR A 282 11.02 21.54 28.31
C THR A 282 10.91 21.87 26.82
N VAL A 283 10.00 21.23 26.09
CA VAL A 283 9.77 21.46 24.65
C VAL A 283 8.67 22.50 24.38
N LYS A 284 8.02 23.04 25.41
CA LYS A 284 6.92 24.01 25.30
C LYS A 284 7.35 25.47 25.09
N GLU A 285 8.58 25.73 24.65
CA GLU A 285 9.01 27.06 24.14
C GLU A 285 8.67 27.22 22.65
#